data_AF-A0A7S0ET68-F1
#
_entry.id   AF-A0A7S0ET68-F1
#
_cell.length_a   1.000
_cell.length_b   1.000
_cell.length_c   1.000
_cell.angle_alpha   90.00
_cell.angle_beta   90.00
_cell.angle_gamma   90.00
#
_symmetry.space_group_name_H-M   'P 1'
#
loop_
_entity.id
_entity.type
_entity.pdbx_description
1 polymer ?
#
loop_
_entity_poly.entity_id
_entity_poly.type
_entity_poly.pdbx_seq_one_letter_code
_entity_poly.pdbx_strand_id
1 'polypeptide(L)'
;WKLLQSISFKDLVGDLLYIFPQKDLKPSIRAMLLPSITTDLQMITIAGKHFGFRDFSPLVKVDDILCERTSWYRDDMLACVLPPFFQRNNENEYEFKIMIQDKSSSSDFTPLYLEYWIGILPSSSPVFVGSSLVTISGFGFRAPFSQYTCAFSTFHHVALSSEIVEGQENKLVFKLPYWSSAAG
;
A
#
# COMPACT_ATOMS: atom_id res chain seq x y z
N TRP A 1 -14.95 9.71 -46.85
CA TRP A 1 -14.55 8.33 -47.23
C TRP A 1 -13.05 8.25 -47.19
N LYS A 2 -12.53 7.38 -46.31
CA LYS A 2 -11.13 7.27 -45.88
C LYS A 2 -10.21 6.87 -47.04
N LEU A 3 -9.14 7.62 -47.27
CA LEU A 3 -7.95 7.12 -47.97
C LEU A 3 -7.05 6.46 -46.92
N LEU A 4 -7.05 5.13 -46.92
CA LEU A 4 -6.03 4.30 -46.28
C LEU A 4 -4.74 4.44 -47.09
N GLN A 5 -3.73 5.13 -46.55
CA GLN A 5 -2.35 4.95 -46.99
C GLN A 5 -1.69 3.90 -46.09
N SER A 6 -1.31 2.77 -46.68
CA SER A 6 -0.56 1.72 -46.02
C SER A 6 0.91 2.13 -45.86
N ILE A 7 1.47 2.01 -44.67
CA ILE A 7 2.92 2.13 -44.44
C ILE A 7 3.50 0.70 -44.40
N SER A 8 4.51 0.46 -45.23
CA SER A 8 5.23 -0.82 -45.36
C SER A 8 6.34 -0.93 -44.31
N PHE A 9 6.27 -1.93 -43.44
CA PHE A 9 7.24 -2.22 -42.37
C PHE A 9 8.41 -3.08 -42.88
N LYS A 10 9.31 -2.51 -43.68
CA LYS A 10 10.56 -3.24 -44.06
C LYS A 10 11.88 -2.54 -43.76
N ASP A 11 11.87 -1.30 -43.26
CA ASP A 11 13.13 -0.54 -43.05
C ASP A 11 13.43 -0.14 -41.60
N LEU A 12 12.69 -0.64 -40.60
CA LEU A 12 12.96 -0.33 -39.18
C LEU A 12 13.74 -1.46 -38.51
N VAL A 13 15.04 -1.53 -38.82
CA VAL A 13 16.04 -2.20 -38.00
C VAL A 13 16.46 -1.22 -36.90
N GLY A 14 16.19 -1.56 -35.63
CA GLY A 14 16.86 -0.95 -34.48
C GLY A 14 16.41 0.45 -34.09
N ASP A 15 15.15 0.60 -33.67
CA ASP A 15 14.76 1.42 -32.50
C ASP A 15 13.23 1.32 -32.34
N LEU A 16 12.78 0.83 -31.19
CA LEU A 16 11.36 0.75 -30.85
C LEU A 16 10.82 2.17 -30.61
N LEU A 17 10.33 2.81 -31.67
CA LEU A 17 9.63 4.09 -31.60
C LEU A 17 8.19 3.88 -31.08
N TYR A 18 8.00 3.90 -29.76
CA TYR A 18 6.65 3.87 -29.18
C TYR A 18 6.01 5.26 -29.30
N ILE A 19 5.00 5.39 -30.19
CA ILE A 19 4.13 6.56 -30.26
C ILE A 19 2.86 6.28 -29.44
N PHE A 20 2.75 6.86 -28.25
CA PHE A 20 1.46 6.98 -27.56
C PHE A 20 0.87 8.37 -27.83
N PRO A 21 -0.34 8.49 -28.40
CA PRO A 21 -1.10 9.71 -28.27
C PRO A 21 -1.66 9.74 -26.85
N GLN A 22 -0.91 10.25 -25.86
CA GLN A 22 -1.48 10.67 -24.58
C GLN A 22 -2.31 11.94 -24.82
N LYS A 23 -3.44 11.79 -25.49
CA LYS A 23 -4.44 12.86 -25.56
C LYS A 23 -5.04 12.99 -24.16
N ASP A 24 -4.57 13.99 -23.40
CA ASP A 24 -5.26 14.64 -22.30
C ASP A 24 -5.83 13.76 -21.18
N LEU A 25 -5.23 12.60 -20.90
CA LEU A 25 -5.62 11.85 -19.71
C LEU A 25 -5.16 12.64 -18.47
N LYS A 26 -6.15 13.09 -17.67
CA LYS A 26 -5.95 13.74 -16.37
C LYS A 26 -5.47 12.68 -15.36
N PRO A 27 -4.49 12.97 -14.49
CA PRO A 27 -4.14 12.06 -13.41
C PRO A 27 -5.38 11.82 -12.55
N SER A 28 -5.55 10.60 -12.03
CA SER A 28 -6.64 10.30 -11.10
C SER A 28 -6.06 9.63 -9.87
N ILE A 29 -6.53 10.02 -8.70
CA ILE A 29 -6.14 9.41 -7.43
C ILE A 29 -7.18 8.34 -7.09
N ARG A 30 -6.74 7.17 -6.63
CA ARG A 30 -7.63 6.05 -6.29
C ARG A 30 -7.52 5.64 -4.83
N ALA A 31 -6.31 5.62 -4.29
CA ALA A 31 -6.08 5.20 -2.92
C ALA A 31 -4.86 5.87 -2.33
N MET A 32 -4.94 6.07 -1.02
CA MET A 32 -3.82 6.47 -0.20
C MET A 32 -3.46 5.35 0.75
N LEU A 33 -2.19 4.97 0.74
CA LEU A 33 -1.65 3.97 1.63
C LEU A 33 -0.59 4.63 2.51
N LEU A 34 -0.92 4.80 3.78
CA LEU A 34 0.06 5.19 4.77
C LEU A 34 0.82 3.92 5.22
N PRO A 35 2.16 3.89 5.12
CA PRO A 35 2.93 2.98 5.92
C PRO A 35 2.65 3.31 7.38
N SER A 36 2.65 2.26 8.16
CA SER A 36 2.38 2.33 9.58
C SER A 36 3.75 2.42 10.26
N ILE A 37 4.18 3.64 10.61
CA ILE A 37 5.61 3.98 10.72
C ILE A 37 6.07 4.13 12.17
N THR A 38 7.25 3.57 12.48
CA THR A 38 8.09 3.83 13.67
C THR A 38 9.26 4.79 13.42
N THR A 39 9.38 5.39 12.24
CA THR A 39 10.40 6.40 11.94
C THR A 39 9.77 7.77 11.85
N ASP A 40 10.53 8.77 12.29
CA ASP A 40 10.31 10.22 12.15
C ASP A 40 9.90 10.69 10.74
N LEU A 41 10.16 9.88 9.72
CA LEU A 41 9.77 10.13 8.33
C LEU A 41 8.34 9.68 8.03
N GLN A 42 7.44 10.64 7.82
CA GLN A 42 6.06 10.40 7.41
C GLN A 42 5.94 10.22 5.89
N MET A 43 6.09 8.99 5.41
CA MET A 43 5.87 8.66 4.00
C MET A 43 4.39 8.31 3.75
N ILE A 44 3.87 8.64 2.57
CA ILE A 44 2.56 8.22 2.06
C ILE A 44 2.75 7.65 0.67
N THR A 45 1.98 6.63 0.32
CA THR A 45 1.95 6.05 -1.03
C THR A 45 0.63 6.40 -1.69
N ILE A 46 0.70 6.90 -2.92
CA ILE A 46 -0.45 7.39 -3.67
C ILE A 46 -0.60 6.51 -4.91
N ALA A 47 -1.72 5.81 -4.99
CA ALA A 47 -2.08 4.96 -6.12
C ALA A 47 -3.16 5.62 -6.96
N GLY A 48 -3.08 5.47 -8.28
CA GLY A 48 -3.95 6.17 -9.20
C GLY A 48 -3.90 5.66 -10.64
N LYS A 49 -4.12 6.56 -11.60
CA LYS A 49 -3.93 6.31 -13.04
C LYS A 49 -3.39 7.55 -13.72
N HIS A 50 -2.66 7.34 -14.81
CA HIS A 50 -2.14 8.40 -15.68
C HIS A 50 -1.18 9.35 -14.96
N PHE A 51 -0.30 8.84 -14.11
CA PHE A 51 0.78 9.64 -13.50
C PHE A 51 1.96 9.89 -14.46
N GLY A 52 1.87 9.36 -15.68
CA GLY A 52 2.90 9.49 -16.72
C GLY A 52 3.75 8.22 -16.81
N PHE A 53 4.37 8.00 -17.96
CA PHE A 53 5.18 6.80 -18.25
C PHE A 53 6.65 6.93 -17.79
N ARG A 54 6.98 8.06 -17.16
CA ARG A 54 8.30 8.38 -16.60
C ARG A 54 8.12 9.42 -15.51
N ASP A 55 9.19 9.69 -14.77
CA ASP A 55 9.21 10.76 -13.78
C ASP A 55 9.13 12.14 -14.47
N PHE A 56 8.04 12.86 -14.24
CA PHE A 56 7.82 14.24 -14.68
C PHE A 56 7.92 15.24 -13.53
N SER A 57 8.59 14.85 -12.44
CA SER A 57 8.72 15.63 -11.21
C SER A 57 7.35 16.04 -10.65
N PRO A 58 6.47 15.07 -10.34
CA PRO A 58 5.13 15.34 -9.83
C PRO A 58 5.22 16.11 -8.51
N LEU A 59 4.31 17.07 -8.33
CA LEU A 59 4.13 17.78 -7.07
C LEU A 59 2.87 17.27 -6.39
N VAL A 60 2.99 16.91 -5.12
CA VAL A 60 1.88 16.40 -4.32
C VAL A 60 1.66 17.32 -3.12
N LYS A 61 0.41 17.66 -2.87
CA LYS A 61 -0.04 18.32 -1.66
C LYS A 61 -1.08 17.47 -0.94
N VAL A 62 -1.03 17.54 0.38
CA VAL A 62 -2.02 16.99 1.31
C VAL A 62 -2.61 18.16 2.06
N ASP A 63 -3.89 18.41 1.86
CA ASP A 63 -4.56 19.68 2.10
C ASP A 63 -3.79 20.83 1.43
N ASP A 64 -3.21 21.71 2.25
CA ASP A 64 -2.36 22.82 1.83
C ASP A 64 -0.87 22.57 2.08
N ILE A 65 -0.50 21.39 2.58
CA ILE A 65 0.87 21.02 2.91
C ILE A 65 1.53 20.33 1.72
N LEU A 66 2.61 20.92 1.21
CA LEU A 66 3.42 20.32 0.15
C LEU A 66 4.27 19.18 0.72
N CYS A 67 4.33 18.07 -0.02
CA CYS A 67 5.27 17.00 0.27
C CYS A 67 6.71 17.51 0.18
N GLU A 68 7.52 17.24 1.19
CA GLU A 68 8.95 17.58 1.22
C GLU A 68 9.70 16.87 0.09
N ARG A 69 9.32 15.63 -0.21
CA ARG A 69 9.86 14.86 -1.32
C ARG A 69 8.77 14.04 -1.98
N THR A 70 8.67 14.13 -3.31
CA THR A 70 7.81 13.24 -4.10
C THR A 70 8.69 12.36 -4.97
N SER A 71 8.40 11.06 -5.05
CA SER A 71 9.13 10.10 -5.87
C SER A 71 8.15 9.33 -6.75
N TRP A 72 8.40 9.33 -8.06
CA TRP A 72 7.65 8.54 -9.02
C TRP A 72 8.22 7.11 -9.05
N TYR A 73 7.36 6.10 -8.84
CA TYR A 73 7.77 4.69 -8.91
C TYR A 73 7.29 4.02 -10.18
N ARG A 74 6.02 4.25 -10.54
CA ARG A 74 5.34 3.66 -11.70
C ARG A 74 4.30 4.64 -12.23
N ASP A 75 3.75 4.32 -13.39
CA ASP A 75 2.73 5.13 -14.08
C ASP A 75 1.40 5.29 -13.33
N ASP A 76 1.23 4.53 -12.25
CA ASP A 76 0.09 4.54 -11.35
C ASP A 76 0.46 4.73 -9.87
N MET A 77 1.74 4.96 -9.54
CA MET A 77 2.22 4.96 -8.15
C MET A 77 3.28 6.03 -7.86
N LEU A 78 3.00 6.87 -6.86
CA LEU A 78 3.91 7.86 -6.30
C LEU A 78 4.14 7.61 -4.80
N ALA A 79 5.31 7.95 -4.28
CA ALA A 79 5.49 8.24 -2.87
C ALA A 79 5.59 9.73 -2.62
N CYS A 80 5.03 10.17 -1.50
CA CYS A 80 5.23 11.50 -0.95
C CYS A 80 5.76 11.37 0.48
N VAL A 81 6.76 12.18 0.83
CA VAL A 81 7.24 12.35 2.20
C VAL A 81 6.65 13.66 2.71
N LEU A 82 5.86 13.55 3.76
CA LEU A 82 5.26 14.69 4.45
C LEU A 82 6.28 15.33 5.40
N PRO A 83 6.20 16.65 5.59
CA PRO A 83 7.01 17.34 6.58
C PRO A 83 6.77 16.80 8.00
N PRO A 84 7.77 16.90 8.91
CA PRO A 84 7.67 16.36 10.26
C PRO A 84 6.58 17.01 11.13
N PHE A 85 6.13 18.22 10.78
CA PHE A 85 5.05 18.91 11.47
C PHE A 85 3.65 18.49 11.02
N PHE A 86 3.52 17.66 9.98
CA PHE A 86 2.22 17.16 9.55
C PHE A 86 1.64 16.26 10.65
N GLN A 87 0.44 16.58 11.11
CA GLN A 87 -0.24 15.78 12.12
C GLN A 87 -1.18 14.78 11.44
N ARG A 88 -0.89 13.50 11.65
CA ARG A 88 -1.68 12.39 11.14
C ARG A 88 -2.89 12.17 12.05
N ASN A 89 -4.08 12.31 11.48
CA ASN A 89 -5.36 12.07 12.12
C ASN A 89 -6.11 10.99 11.35
N ASN A 90 -6.51 9.93 12.05
CA ASN A 90 -7.13 8.75 11.44
C ASN A 90 -8.61 8.97 11.07
N GLU A 91 -9.21 10.03 11.63
CA GLU A 91 -10.63 10.35 11.50
C GLU A 91 -10.88 11.47 10.49
N ASN A 92 -9.82 12.15 10.04
CA ASN A 92 -9.93 13.28 9.13
C ASN A 92 -9.88 12.82 7.68
N GLU A 93 -10.75 13.41 6.88
CA GLU A 93 -10.63 13.42 5.43
C GLU A 93 -9.58 14.46 5.04
N TYR A 94 -8.69 14.08 4.13
CA TYR A 94 -7.63 14.95 3.61
C TYR A 94 -7.85 15.20 2.11
N GLU A 95 -7.62 16.42 1.66
CA GLU A 95 -7.67 16.78 0.25
C GLU A 95 -6.31 16.53 -0.41
N PHE A 96 -6.25 15.62 -1.38
CA PHE A 96 -5.00 15.32 -2.09
C PHE A 96 -4.96 16.00 -3.43
N LYS A 97 -3.95 16.85 -3.65
CA LYS A 97 -3.72 17.49 -4.95
C LYS A 97 -2.44 16.97 -5.56
N ILE A 98 -2.53 16.38 -6.74
CA ILE A 98 -1.39 15.99 -7.55
C ILE A 98 -1.31 16.93 -8.75
N MET A 99 -0.12 17.44 -9.03
CA MET A 99 0.20 18.24 -10.21
C MET A 99 1.32 17.56 -10.98
N ILE A 100 1.09 17.29 -12.26
CA ILE A 100 2.05 16.66 -13.17
C ILE A 100 2.04 17.50 -14.46
N GLN A 101 3.13 18.22 -14.71
CA GLN A 101 3.23 19.21 -15.79
C GLN A 101 2.10 20.26 -15.72
N ASP A 102 1.28 20.37 -16.75
CA ASP A 102 0.14 21.28 -16.89
C ASP A 102 -1.17 20.68 -16.36
N LYS A 103 -1.16 19.43 -15.88
CA LYS A 103 -2.34 18.71 -15.42
C LYS A 103 -2.36 18.62 -13.89
N SER A 104 -3.54 18.81 -13.31
CA SER A 104 -3.76 18.62 -11.89
C SER A 104 -4.97 17.73 -11.63
N SER A 105 -4.98 17.05 -10.49
CA SER A 105 -6.18 16.41 -9.96
C SER A 105 -6.22 16.55 -8.46
N SER A 106 -7.41 16.83 -7.95
CA SER A 106 -7.73 16.75 -6.52
C SER A 106 -8.64 15.57 -6.26
N SER A 107 -8.57 15.03 -5.05
CA SER A 107 -9.58 14.10 -4.53
C SER A 107 -9.44 14.03 -3.02
N ASP A 108 -10.59 13.91 -2.36
CA ASP A 108 -10.67 13.78 -0.92
C ASP A 108 -10.60 12.31 -0.54
N PHE A 109 -9.78 12.00 0.48
CA PHE A 109 -9.67 10.63 0.99
C PHE A 109 -9.46 10.59 2.50
N THR A 110 -10.10 9.61 3.12
CA THR A 110 -9.68 9.09 4.42
C THR A 110 -8.47 8.16 4.23
N PRO A 111 -7.37 8.33 4.98
CA PRO A 111 -6.20 7.50 4.79
C PRO A 111 -6.47 6.02 5.08
N LEU A 112 -6.07 5.14 4.15
CA LEU A 112 -6.05 3.71 4.40
C LEU A 112 -4.67 3.36 4.97
N TYR A 113 -4.65 2.80 6.18
CA TYR A 113 -3.43 2.23 6.73
C TYR A 113 -3.25 0.87 6.10
N LEU A 114 -2.06 0.61 5.57
CA LEU A 114 -1.69 -0.77 5.30
C LEU A 114 -1.43 -1.45 6.63
N GLU A 115 -2.24 -2.44 6.93
CA GLU A 115 -1.94 -3.41 7.97
C GLU A 115 -0.63 -4.10 7.61
N TYR A 116 0.32 -4.04 8.53
CA TYR A 116 1.61 -4.65 8.34
C TYR A 116 2.07 -5.28 9.64
N TRP A 117 2.41 -6.55 9.61
CA TRP A 117 3.00 -7.24 10.75
C TRP A 117 4.52 -7.24 10.63
N ILE A 118 5.19 -6.99 11.75
CA ILE A 118 6.66 -6.88 11.82
C ILE A 118 7.30 -8.05 12.54
N GLY A 119 6.52 -8.80 13.33
CA GLY A 119 7.06 -9.89 14.12
C GLY A 119 5.98 -10.70 14.82
N ILE A 120 6.40 -11.87 15.27
CA ILE A 120 5.57 -12.83 15.97
C ILE A 120 6.34 -13.35 17.19
N LEU A 121 5.70 -13.32 18.36
CA LEU A 121 6.27 -13.83 19.60
C LEU A 121 5.28 -14.71 20.37
N PRO A 122 5.69 -15.88 20.88
CA PRO A 122 7.01 -16.48 20.64
C PRO A 122 7.11 -16.99 19.19
N SER A 123 8.32 -17.05 18.65
CA SER A 123 8.58 -17.61 17.31
C SER A 123 8.44 -19.14 17.26
N SER A 124 8.30 -19.79 18.42
CA SER A 124 8.06 -21.23 18.56
C SER A 124 7.25 -21.51 19.83
N SER A 125 6.46 -22.57 19.82
CA SER A 125 5.65 -23.02 20.95
C SER A 125 5.52 -24.54 20.93
N PRO A 126 5.35 -25.21 22.09
CA PRO A 126 5.08 -26.63 22.13
C PRO A 126 3.79 -27.00 21.37
N VAL A 127 3.87 -28.06 20.57
CA VAL A 127 2.81 -28.58 19.69
C VAL A 127 1.51 -28.91 20.46
N PHE A 128 1.62 -29.30 21.74
CA PHE A 128 0.50 -29.82 22.53
C PHE A 128 -0.23 -28.80 23.43
N VAL A 129 0.10 -27.51 23.35
CA VAL A 129 -0.48 -26.50 24.25
C VAL A 129 -1.39 -25.56 23.47
N GLY A 130 -2.65 -25.98 23.27
CA GLY A 130 -3.72 -25.15 22.67
C GLY A 130 -4.17 -23.95 23.52
N SER A 131 -3.40 -23.61 24.56
CA SER A 131 -3.57 -22.42 25.40
C SER A 131 -2.40 -21.43 25.28
N SER A 132 -1.38 -21.74 24.49
CA SER A 132 -0.28 -20.82 24.26
C SER A 132 -0.77 -19.60 23.47
N LEU A 133 -0.33 -18.42 23.90
CA LEU A 133 -0.64 -17.17 23.21
C LEU A 133 0.47 -16.85 22.22
N VAL A 134 0.06 -16.30 21.08
CA VAL A 134 0.96 -15.67 20.14
C VAL A 134 0.59 -14.22 19.96
N THR A 135 1.61 -13.37 20.01
CA THR A 135 1.51 -11.93 19.81
C THR A 135 2.08 -11.61 18.45
N ILE A 136 1.22 -11.11 17.56
CA ILE A 136 1.60 -10.49 16.31
C ILE A 136 1.84 -9.01 16.61
N SER A 137 3.09 -8.59 16.52
CA SER A 137 3.44 -7.17 16.53
C SER A 137 3.36 -6.65 15.12
N GLY A 138 2.81 -5.46 14.97
CA GLY A 138 2.60 -4.85 13.68
C GLY A 138 2.08 -3.45 13.87
N PHE A 139 1.42 -2.96 12.84
CA PHE A 139 0.81 -1.66 12.86
C PHE A 139 -0.37 -1.59 11.89
N GLY A 140 -1.25 -0.62 12.13
CA GLY A 140 -2.40 -0.35 11.27
C GLY A 140 -3.54 -1.35 11.45
N PHE A 141 -3.50 -2.19 12.48
CA PHE A 141 -4.62 -3.08 12.82
C PHE A 141 -5.81 -2.24 13.31
N ARG A 142 -7.04 -2.56 12.92
CA ARG A 142 -8.22 -1.74 13.21
C ARG A 142 -9.38 -2.57 13.74
N ALA A 143 -10.21 -1.94 14.57
CA ALA A 143 -11.46 -2.55 14.98
C ALA A 143 -12.43 -2.73 13.78
N PRO A 144 -13.30 -3.76 13.80
CA PRO A 144 -13.44 -4.76 14.86
C PRO A 144 -12.36 -5.84 14.76
N PHE A 145 -11.58 -6.02 15.83
CA PHE A 145 -10.45 -6.95 15.83
C PHE A 145 -10.86 -8.43 15.73
N SER A 146 -12.15 -8.73 15.89
CA SER A 146 -12.71 -10.07 15.66
C SER A 146 -12.61 -10.54 14.20
N GLN A 147 -12.31 -9.64 13.26
CA GLN A 147 -12.09 -9.99 11.85
C GLN A 147 -10.71 -10.58 11.57
N TYR A 148 -9.75 -10.44 12.48
CA TYR A 148 -8.42 -11.01 12.30
C TYR A 148 -8.40 -12.49 12.69
N THR A 149 -7.70 -13.30 11.92
CA THR A 149 -7.41 -14.70 12.22
C THR A 149 -6.01 -15.02 11.73
N CYS A 150 -5.23 -15.73 12.54
CA CYS A 150 -3.92 -16.21 12.13
C CYS A 150 -4.04 -17.62 11.53
N ALA A 151 -3.50 -17.81 10.33
CA ALA A 151 -3.34 -19.13 9.74
C ALA A 151 -1.91 -19.62 9.95
N PHE A 152 -1.78 -20.80 10.54
CA PHE A 152 -0.53 -21.53 10.68
C PHE A 152 -0.52 -22.62 9.64
N SER A 153 0.53 -22.70 8.82
CA SER A 153 0.57 -23.65 7.72
C SER A 153 1.90 -24.40 7.68
N THR A 154 1.83 -25.69 7.43
CA THR A 154 2.93 -26.52 6.94
C THR A 154 2.64 -26.92 5.49
N PHE A 155 3.52 -27.71 4.87
CA PHE A 155 3.31 -28.18 3.49
C PHE A 155 1.99 -28.92 3.25
N HIS A 156 1.41 -29.54 4.28
CA HIS A 156 0.23 -30.41 4.14
C HIS A 156 -0.97 -30.01 5.00
N HIS A 157 -0.79 -29.08 5.94
CA HIS A 157 -1.84 -28.74 6.91
C HIS A 157 -1.90 -27.24 7.15
N VAL A 158 -3.12 -26.74 7.32
CA VAL A 158 -3.39 -25.38 7.79
C VAL A 158 -4.27 -25.48 9.03
N ALA A 159 -3.91 -24.77 10.09
CA ALA A 159 -4.75 -24.58 11.25
C ALA A 159 -4.96 -23.09 11.49
N LEU A 160 -6.17 -22.73 11.88
CA LEU A 160 -6.56 -21.35 12.15
C LEU A 160 -6.55 -21.10 13.66
N SER A 161 -6.12 -19.92 14.08
CA SER A 161 -6.25 -19.49 15.48
C SER A 161 -7.73 -19.45 15.90
N SER A 162 -7.96 -19.47 17.21
CA SER A 162 -9.26 -19.06 17.75
C SER A 162 -9.49 -17.56 17.53
N GLU A 163 -10.63 -17.06 18.03
CA GLU A 163 -10.88 -15.62 18.15
C GLU A 163 -9.73 -14.90 18.87
N ILE A 164 -9.54 -13.64 18.51
CA ILE A 164 -8.52 -12.77 19.09
C ILE A 164 -8.76 -12.59 20.59
N VAL A 165 -7.68 -12.67 21.38
CA VAL A 165 -7.71 -12.47 22.82
C VAL A 165 -7.58 -10.99 23.15
N GLU A 166 -6.76 -10.27 22.41
CA GLU A 166 -6.47 -8.85 22.61
C GLU A 166 -6.13 -8.22 21.26
N GLY A 167 -6.79 -7.12 20.92
CA GLY A 167 -6.51 -6.36 19.71
C GLY A 167 -6.23 -4.90 20.04
N GLN A 168 -5.13 -4.38 19.50
CA GLN A 168 -4.72 -2.99 19.53
C GLN A 168 -4.15 -2.63 18.14
N GLU A 169 -3.99 -1.34 17.87
CA GLU A 169 -3.50 -0.86 16.56
C GLU A 169 -2.11 -1.39 16.18
N ASN A 170 -1.29 -1.71 17.17
CA ASN A 170 0.09 -2.21 16.99
C ASN A 170 0.31 -3.65 17.45
N LYS A 171 -0.74 -4.34 17.91
CA LYS A 171 -0.62 -5.64 18.58
C LYS A 171 -1.90 -6.45 18.43
N LEU A 172 -1.77 -7.68 17.95
CA LEU A 172 -2.85 -8.67 17.97
C LEU A 172 -2.39 -9.91 18.73
N VAL A 173 -3.22 -10.41 19.64
CA VAL A 173 -2.93 -11.60 20.45
C VAL A 173 -3.93 -12.69 20.14
N PHE A 174 -3.44 -13.87 19.76
CA PHE A 174 -4.25 -15.03 19.41
C PHE A 174 -3.91 -16.21 20.31
N LYS A 175 -4.87 -17.12 20.52
CA LYS A 175 -4.53 -18.46 21.02
C LYS A 175 -4.08 -19.31 19.85
N LEU A 176 -2.99 -20.04 20.05
CA LEU A 176 -2.51 -21.00 19.07
C LEU A 176 -3.55 -22.13 18.91
N PRO A 177 -3.80 -22.59 17.67
CA PRO A 177 -4.62 -23.77 17.46
C PRO A 177 -3.97 -25.00 18.09
N TYR A 178 -4.80 -25.99 18.39
CA TYR A 178 -4.30 -27.33 18.63
C TYR A 178 -3.61 -27.83 17.35
N TRP A 179 -2.38 -28.31 17.50
CA TRP A 179 -1.59 -28.82 16.40
C TRP A 179 -1.02 -30.18 16.80
N SER A 180 -1.06 -31.20 15.93
CA SER A 180 -0.63 -32.56 16.28
C SER A 180 0.71 -32.98 15.67
N SER A 181 1.32 -32.14 14.83
CA SER A 181 2.58 -32.43 14.12
C SER A 181 3.61 -31.29 14.18
N ALA A 182 4.85 -31.51 14.60
CA ALA A 182 5.86 -30.45 14.52
C ALA A 182 6.22 -30.12 13.05
N ALA A 183 6.62 -28.87 12.76
CA ALA A 183 7.39 -28.61 11.56
C ALA A 183 8.76 -29.31 11.71
N GLY A 184 9.07 -30.22 10.79
CA GLY A 184 10.34 -30.95 10.75
C GLY A 184 11.50 -30.08 10.30
#